data_AF-A0A0Z8D779-F1
#
_entry.id   AF-A0A0Z8D779-F1
#
_cell.length_a   1.000
_cell.length_b   1.000
_cell.length_c   1.000
_cell.angle_alpha   90.00
_cell.angle_beta   90.00
_cell.angle_gamma   90.00
#
_symmetry.space_group_name_H-M   'P 1'
#
loop_
_entity.id
_entity.type
_entity.pdbx_description
1 polymer ?
#
loop_
_entity_poly.entity_id
_entity_poly.type
_entity_poly.pdbx_seq_one_letter_code
_entity_poly.pdbx_strand_id
1 'polypeptide(L)'
;MLIITLFILTVLLFFLIIRKNFTSPLFLFTILWWTVIGFYSLHLYGIFDIQNNTKAVLLGGILSFLGGYGLHSLLSSKKSKEDRNYFDRPNYIRISWLVVFIIILSLDFYSQQLRYALQGVPLDETKILLSLGKIDTGGWIMQYIVRPFEHIIIALASYCVFHKKDEKIIIFSGIITTLLRFIGTGSKVILVYLLICLFFSYLLTPILEPEIKTKRQFRLNKRGKFYLIGLGLGVVAFLFYYMSRDSNVIQSLYFYISGSVVLLDKVLNTSFYFDGNYNWGFNSFNSLVRLVVKLASMIGINLEGELLTRGTYTMIRYDLTNYVSNTRPYNAFVTMFANFYVDFGYVGVVGLSSLFGIFSSWQYQRLMKKPGIINYVIYCITAYYILYSMVRFQMMILPWGLSMLYSLFLLPVLLNVRVKIGNKYI
;
A
#
# COMPACT_ATOMS: atom_id res chain seq x y z
N MET A 1 -21.80 -12.72 13.94
CA MET A 1 -21.19 -11.53 13.32
C MET A 1 -20.26 -11.88 12.17
N LEU A 2 -19.15 -12.61 12.37
CA LEU A 2 -18.24 -12.96 11.25
C LEU A 2 -18.91 -13.72 10.09
N ILE A 3 -19.79 -14.67 10.40
CA ILE A 3 -20.59 -15.38 9.38
C ILE A 3 -21.47 -14.41 8.57
N ILE A 4 -22.07 -13.42 9.24
CA ILE A 4 -22.88 -12.39 8.58
C ILE A 4 -21.99 -11.50 7.70
N THR A 5 -20.83 -11.09 8.20
CA THR A 5 -19.84 -10.36 7.40
C THR A 5 -19.44 -11.15 6.16
N LEU A 6 -19.14 -12.45 6.32
CA LEU A 6 -18.75 -13.34 5.23
C LEU A 6 -19.87 -13.51 4.20
N PHE A 7 -21.11 -13.64 4.65
CA PHE A 7 -22.28 -13.68 3.77
C PHE A 7 -22.41 -12.41 2.94
N ILE A 8 -22.35 -11.23 3.57
CA ILE A 8 -22.43 -9.92 2.88
C ILE A 8 -21.31 -9.79 1.84
N LEU A 9 -20.08 -10.14 2.23
CA LEU A 9 -18.94 -10.09 1.32
C LEU A 9 -19.10 -11.07 0.16
N THR A 10 -19.65 -12.26 0.39
CA THR A 10 -19.90 -13.26 -0.66
C THR A 10 -20.92 -12.75 -1.69
N VAL A 11 -22.04 -12.19 -1.22
CA VAL A 11 -23.07 -11.60 -2.09
C VAL A 11 -22.49 -10.45 -2.90
N LEU A 12 -21.72 -9.56 -2.26
CA LEU A 12 -21.10 -8.44 -2.95
C LEU A 12 -20.04 -8.90 -3.98
N LEU A 13 -19.20 -9.87 -3.62
CA LEU A 13 -18.22 -10.43 -4.56
C LEU A 13 -18.90 -11.04 -5.77
N PHE A 14 -19.94 -11.83 -5.56
CA PHE A 14 -20.72 -12.42 -6.64
C PHE A 14 -21.25 -11.35 -7.60
N PHE A 15 -21.84 -10.27 -7.06
CA PHE A 15 -22.30 -9.14 -7.85
C PHE A 15 -21.17 -8.45 -8.63
N LEU A 16 -20.01 -8.22 -8.00
CA LEU A 16 -18.87 -7.56 -8.63
C LEU A 16 -18.21 -8.42 -9.71
N ILE A 17 -18.16 -9.74 -9.53
CA ILE A 17 -17.70 -10.72 -10.52
C ILE A 17 -18.61 -10.69 -11.75
N ILE A 18 -19.93 -10.69 -11.56
CA ILE A 18 -20.91 -10.57 -12.66
C ILE A 18 -20.70 -9.25 -13.42
N ARG A 19 -20.45 -8.16 -12.70
CA ARG A 19 -20.17 -6.84 -13.29
C ARG A 19 -18.76 -6.72 -13.91
N LYS A 20 -17.91 -7.76 -13.80
CA LYS A 20 -16.52 -7.80 -14.27
C LYS A 20 -15.66 -6.63 -13.79
N ASN A 21 -15.94 -6.10 -12.59
CA ASN A 21 -15.32 -4.88 -12.08
C ASN A 21 -14.06 -5.16 -11.22
N PHE A 22 -13.15 -5.98 -11.75
CA PHE A 22 -11.98 -6.51 -11.02
C PHE A 22 -10.93 -5.45 -10.67
N THR A 23 -10.96 -4.28 -11.31
CA THR A 23 -10.04 -3.16 -11.05
C THR A 23 -10.63 -2.14 -10.08
N SER A 24 -11.85 -2.33 -9.59
CA SER A 24 -12.38 -1.40 -8.60
C SER A 24 -11.74 -1.62 -7.22
N PRO A 25 -11.42 -0.54 -6.48
CA PRO A 25 -11.01 -0.64 -5.09
C PRO A 25 -12.01 -1.41 -4.21
N LEU A 26 -13.30 -1.31 -4.54
CA LEU A 26 -14.36 -2.07 -3.89
C LEU A 26 -14.15 -3.57 -4.05
N PHE A 27 -13.87 -4.05 -5.27
CA PHE A 27 -13.57 -5.46 -5.50
C PHE A 27 -12.34 -5.91 -4.72
N LEU A 28 -11.25 -5.15 -4.75
CA LEU A 28 -9.99 -5.48 -4.06
C LEU A 28 -10.18 -5.57 -2.55
N PHE A 29 -10.90 -4.62 -1.96
CA PHE A 29 -11.19 -4.63 -0.53
C PHE A 29 -12.07 -5.82 -0.16
N THR A 30 -13.12 -6.07 -0.95
CA THR A 30 -14.08 -7.15 -0.68
C THR A 30 -13.41 -8.52 -0.77
N ILE A 31 -12.57 -8.77 -1.80
CA ILE A 31 -11.92 -10.08 -1.97
C ILE A 31 -10.87 -10.33 -0.89
N LEU A 32 -10.13 -9.30 -0.49
CA LEU A 32 -9.17 -9.39 0.60
C LEU A 32 -9.85 -9.78 1.91
N TRP A 33 -10.84 -8.99 2.33
CA TRP A 33 -11.50 -9.19 3.61
C TRP A 33 -12.38 -10.44 3.65
N TRP A 34 -12.92 -10.85 2.49
CA TRP A 34 -13.57 -12.15 2.36
C TRP A 34 -12.57 -13.28 2.58
N THR A 35 -11.37 -13.19 2.01
CA THR A 35 -10.31 -14.20 2.19
C THR A 35 -9.85 -14.25 3.64
N VAL A 36 -9.56 -13.09 4.26
CA VAL A 36 -9.12 -13.01 5.66
C VAL A 36 -10.16 -13.61 6.62
N ILE A 37 -11.42 -13.18 6.52
CA ILE A 37 -12.49 -13.68 7.39
C ILE A 37 -12.82 -15.14 7.08
N GLY A 38 -12.85 -15.52 5.80
CA GLY A 38 -13.12 -16.88 5.36
C GLY A 38 -12.10 -17.86 5.93
N PHE A 39 -10.81 -17.56 5.79
CA PHE A 39 -9.74 -18.39 6.35
C PHE A 39 -9.80 -18.44 7.87
N TYR A 40 -9.97 -17.29 8.55
CA TYR A 40 -10.11 -17.28 10.01
C TYR A 40 -11.30 -18.14 10.49
N SER A 41 -12.42 -18.09 9.77
CA SER A 41 -13.64 -18.82 10.14
C SER A 41 -13.48 -20.34 10.12
N LEU A 42 -12.49 -20.87 9.39
CA LEU A 42 -12.21 -22.31 9.37
C LEU A 42 -11.64 -22.84 10.70
N HIS A 43 -11.12 -21.97 11.58
CA HIS A 43 -10.53 -22.32 12.89
C HIS A 43 -9.50 -23.47 12.83
N LEU A 44 -8.74 -23.54 11.73
CA LEU A 44 -7.72 -24.56 11.55
C LEU A 44 -6.50 -24.33 12.45
N TYR A 45 -5.77 -25.41 12.73
CA TYR A 45 -4.47 -25.43 13.40
C TYR A 45 -4.46 -24.78 14.79
N GLY A 46 -5.60 -24.78 15.50
CA GLY A 46 -5.69 -24.25 16.86
C GLY A 46 -5.46 -22.75 16.95
N ILE A 47 -5.85 -21.99 15.91
CA ILE A 47 -5.87 -20.52 15.96
C ILE A 47 -6.76 -20.05 17.12
N PHE A 48 -6.34 -19.02 17.83
CA PHE A 48 -7.10 -18.53 18.99
C PHE A 48 -8.45 -17.90 18.60
N ASP A 49 -9.42 -18.10 19.48
CA ASP A 49 -10.72 -17.44 19.41
C ASP A 49 -10.59 -15.94 19.68
N ILE A 50 -11.50 -15.17 19.07
CA ILE A 50 -11.59 -13.72 19.28
C ILE A 50 -12.86 -13.34 20.04
N GLN A 51 -12.76 -12.25 20.81
CA GLN A 51 -13.85 -11.67 21.58
C GLN A 51 -14.90 -10.99 20.69
N ASN A 52 -16.09 -10.77 21.25
CA ASN A 52 -17.20 -10.13 20.52
C ASN A 52 -16.91 -8.68 20.12
N ASN A 53 -16.13 -7.95 20.93
CA ASN A 53 -15.64 -6.61 20.58
C ASN A 53 -14.93 -6.60 19.21
N THR A 54 -13.99 -7.52 19.03
CA THR A 54 -13.22 -7.67 17.78
C THR A 54 -14.11 -7.98 16.59
N LYS A 55 -15.11 -8.86 16.78
CA LYS A 55 -16.10 -9.19 15.74
C LYS A 55 -16.90 -7.95 15.34
N ALA A 56 -17.28 -7.10 16.30
CA ALA A 56 -18.00 -5.86 16.06
C ALA A 56 -17.13 -4.82 15.34
N VAL A 57 -15.87 -4.66 15.74
CA VAL A 57 -14.90 -3.77 15.06
C VAL A 57 -14.69 -4.18 13.60
N LEU A 58 -14.49 -5.48 13.33
CA LEU A 58 -14.34 -6.00 11.96
C LEU A 58 -15.59 -5.74 11.11
N LEU A 59 -16.77 -6.09 11.62
CA LEU A 59 -18.04 -5.88 10.92
C LEU A 59 -18.27 -4.38 10.65
N GLY A 60 -18.14 -3.54 11.67
CA GLY A 60 -18.36 -2.10 11.59
C GLY A 60 -17.39 -1.44 10.59
N GLY A 61 -16.10 -1.76 10.67
CA GLY A 61 -15.10 -1.20 9.77
C GLY A 61 -15.29 -1.61 8.31
N ILE A 62 -15.58 -2.89 8.05
CA ILE A 62 -15.82 -3.38 6.68
C ILE A 62 -17.08 -2.73 6.11
N LEU A 63 -18.22 -2.78 6.82
CA LEU A 63 -19.46 -2.16 6.35
C LEU A 63 -19.31 -0.65 6.12
N SER A 64 -18.57 0.03 6.99
CA SER A 64 -18.32 1.47 6.88
C SER A 64 -17.49 1.82 5.65
N PHE A 65 -16.48 1.00 5.29
CA PHE A 65 -15.73 1.16 4.04
C PHE A 65 -16.65 0.95 2.82
N LEU A 66 -17.44 -0.12 2.81
CA LEU A 66 -18.37 -0.42 1.72
C LEU A 66 -19.41 0.71 1.55
N GLY A 67 -19.97 1.18 2.66
CA GLY A 67 -20.92 2.29 2.71
C GLY A 67 -20.31 3.61 2.21
N GLY A 68 -19.12 3.96 2.68
CA GLY A 68 -18.41 5.16 2.23
C GLY A 68 -18.09 5.13 0.74
N TYR A 69 -17.61 4.00 0.23
CA TYR A 69 -17.36 3.82 -1.20
C TYR A 69 -18.65 3.96 -2.03
N GLY A 70 -19.72 3.28 -1.60
CA GLY A 70 -21.03 3.30 -2.25
C GLY A 70 -21.65 4.70 -2.28
N LEU A 71 -21.64 5.40 -1.15
CA LEU A 71 -22.16 6.76 -1.01
C LEU A 71 -21.49 7.72 -2.00
N HIS A 72 -20.16 7.77 -2.03
CA HIS A 72 -19.45 8.61 -2.98
C HIS A 72 -19.74 8.20 -4.43
N SER A 73 -19.82 6.90 -4.70
CA SER A 73 -20.07 6.40 -6.05
C SER A 73 -21.40 6.89 -6.61
N LEU A 74 -22.46 6.81 -5.78
CA LEU A 74 -23.81 7.28 -6.11
C LEU A 74 -23.86 8.80 -6.34
N LEU A 75 -23.18 9.58 -5.48
CA LEU A 75 -23.17 11.05 -5.58
C LEU A 75 -22.42 11.54 -6.83
N SER A 76 -21.31 10.90 -7.19
CA SER A 76 -20.49 11.31 -8.34
C SER A 76 -21.03 10.83 -9.68
N SER A 77 -21.76 9.70 -9.71
CA SER A 77 -22.44 9.22 -10.93
C SER A 77 -23.44 10.24 -11.47
N LYS A 78 -24.08 11.02 -10.61
CA LYS A 78 -25.03 12.09 -10.99
C LYS A 78 -24.38 13.31 -11.64
N LYS A 79 -23.06 13.50 -11.52
CA LYS A 79 -22.34 14.71 -11.96
C LYS A 79 -21.56 14.57 -13.28
N SER A 80 -21.71 13.47 -14.02
CA SER A 80 -20.77 13.09 -15.09
C SER A 80 -21.23 13.42 -16.52
N LYS A 81 -21.13 14.70 -16.92
CA LYS A 81 -21.05 15.13 -18.33
C LYS A 81 -19.78 15.97 -18.59
N GLU A 82 -18.65 15.62 -17.97
CA GLU A 82 -17.36 16.22 -18.34
C GLU A 82 -16.75 15.47 -19.53
N ASP A 83 -16.28 16.23 -20.52
CA ASP A 83 -15.61 15.72 -21.71
C ASP A 83 -14.39 14.85 -21.34
N ARG A 84 -14.32 13.66 -21.94
CA ARG A 84 -13.20 12.72 -21.83
C ARG A 84 -11.92 13.22 -22.52
N ASN A 85 -11.83 14.50 -22.85
CA ASN A 85 -10.73 15.11 -23.60
C ASN A 85 -9.54 15.51 -22.71
N TYR A 86 -9.57 15.20 -21.41
CA TYR A 86 -8.40 15.38 -20.55
C TYR A 86 -7.41 14.24 -20.77
N PHE A 87 -6.39 14.50 -21.57
CA PHE A 87 -5.19 13.67 -21.63
C PHE A 87 -4.08 14.35 -20.83
N ASP A 88 -3.66 13.67 -19.76
CA ASP A 88 -2.45 14.02 -19.03
C ASP A 88 -1.27 13.97 -20.02
N ARG A 89 -0.55 15.09 -20.17
CA ARG A 89 0.63 15.19 -21.05
C ARG A 89 1.87 15.40 -20.18
N PRO A 90 2.30 14.35 -19.45
CA PRO A 90 3.45 14.46 -18.57
C PRO A 90 4.73 14.76 -19.35
N ASN A 91 5.61 15.59 -18.80
CA ASN A 91 6.93 15.82 -19.35
C ASN A 91 7.89 14.69 -18.91
N TYR A 92 8.09 13.69 -19.78
CA TYR A 92 8.93 12.51 -19.49
C TYR A 92 10.42 12.81 -19.30
N ILE A 93 10.94 13.89 -19.89
CA ILE A 93 12.31 14.35 -19.66
C ILE A 93 12.47 14.77 -18.19
N ARG A 94 11.51 15.53 -17.65
CA ARG A 94 11.52 15.92 -16.23
C ARG A 94 11.34 14.74 -15.30
N ILE A 95 10.47 13.79 -15.65
CA ILE A 95 10.34 12.55 -14.88
C ILE A 95 11.69 11.83 -14.82
N SER A 96 12.37 11.69 -15.96
CA SER A 96 13.67 11.03 -16.04
C SER A 96 14.70 11.71 -15.14
N TRP A 97 14.80 13.04 -15.18
CA TRP A 97 15.68 13.79 -14.28
C TRP A 97 15.34 13.61 -12.80
N LEU A 98 14.06 13.67 -12.45
CA LEU A 98 13.60 13.44 -11.07
C LEU A 98 13.99 12.05 -10.59
N VAL A 99 13.74 11.02 -11.39
CA VAL A 99 14.04 9.64 -11.03
C VAL A 99 15.54 9.41 -10.88
N VAL A 100 16.36 9.94 -11.79
CA VAL A 100 17.83 9.88 -11.69
C VAL A 100 18.32 10.59 -10.43
N PHE A 101 17.80 11.77 -10.14
CA PHE A 101 18.14 12.52 -8.93
C PHE A 101 17.82 11.73 -7.65
N ILE A 102 16.64 11.11 -7.57
CA ILE A 102 16.26 10.28 -6.42
C ILE A 102 17.19 9.05 -6.29
N ILE A 103 17.58 8.42 -7.40
CA ILE A 103 18.55 7.31 -7.36
C ILE A 103 19.89 7.81 -6.80
N ILE A 104 20.42 8.93 -7.30
CA ILE A 104 21.68 9.50 -6.81
C ILE A 104 21.63 9.73 -5.29
N LEU A 105 20.56 10.34 -4.79
CA LEU A 105 20.37 10.56 -3.35
C LEU A 105 20.31 9.24 -2.55
N SER A 106 19.87 8.15 -3.18
CA SER A 106 19.75 6.84 -2.54
C SER A 106 21.07 6.06 -2.48
N LEU A 107 22.05 6.41 -3.34
CA LEU A 107 23.26 5.60 -3.52
C LEU A 107 24.12 5.53 -2.27
N ASP A 108 24.30 6.64 -1.56
CA ASP A 108 25.10 6.67 -0.33
C ASP A 108 24.57 5.65 0.69
N PHE A 109 23.26 5.73 0.97
CA PHE A 109 22.57 4.79 1.85
C PHE A 109 22.68 3.34 1.38
N TYR A 110 22.32 3.05 0.13
CA TYR A 110 22.29 1.67 -0.36
C TYR A 110 23.69 1.09 -0.58
N SER A 111 24.71 1.91 -0.80
CA SER A 111 26.09 1.45 -0.94
C SER A 111 26.58 0.75 0.34
N GLN A 112 26.22 1.29 1.51
CA GLN A 112 26.55 0.68 2.79
C GLN A 112 25.84 -0.67 2.97
N GLN A 113 24.54 -0.72 2.64
CA GLN A 113 23.76 -1.96 2.74
C GLN A 113 24.26 -3.04 1.78
N LEU A 114 24.65 -2.64 0.57
CA LEU A 114 25.19 -3.55 -0.43
C LEU A 114 26.52 -4.15 0.02
N ARG A 115 27.37 -3.38 0.72
CA ARG A 115 28.61 -3.92 1.31
C ARG A 115 28.31 -5.02 2.32
N TYR A 116 27.32 -4.84 3.20
CA TYR A 116 26.91 -5.91 4.13
C TYR A 116 26.39 -7.16 3.40
N ALA A 117 25.57 -6.98 2.37
CA ALA A 117 25.09 -8.10 1.56
C ALA A 117 26.24 -8.84 0.86
N LEU A 118 27.24 -8.12 0.33
CA LEU A 118 28.43 -8.69 -0.30
C LEU A 118 29.36 -9.40 0.68
N GLN A 119 29.33 -9.01 1.96
CA GLN A 119 30.03 -9.71 3.04
C GLN A 119 29.32 -11.00 3.48
N GLY A 120 28.19 -11.35 2.83
CA GLY A 120 27.44 -12.57 3.12
C GLY A 120 26.45 -12.42 4.28
N VAL A 121 26.18 -11.21 4.77
CA VAL A 121 25.16 -10.98 5.80
C VAL A 121 23.78 -11.33 5.20
N PRO A 122 23.02 -12.26 5.80
CA PRO A 122 21.69 -12.60 5.34
C PRO A 122 20.75 -11.39 5.38
N LEU A 123 19.90 -11.25 4.36
CA LEU A 123 18.97 -10.11 4.25
C LEU A 123 18.02 -9.96 5.46
N ASP A 124 17.61 -11.09 6.06
CA ASP A 124 16.78 -11.08 7.26
C ASP A 124 17.54 -10.51 8.48
N GLU A 125 18.86 -10.71 8.55
CA GLU A 125 19.71 -10.13 9.59
C GLU A 125 19.91 -8.63 9.36
N THR A 126 20.10 -8.18 8.11
CA THR A 126 20.12 -6.75 7.76
C THR A 126 18.85 -6.04 8.23
N LYS A 127 17.69 -6.68 8.06
CA LYS A 127 16.41 -6.14 8.53
C LYS A 127 16.37 -6.02 10.07
N ILE A 128 16.91 -7.00 10.79
CA ILE A 128 17.00 -6.95 12.26
C ILE A 128 17.94 -5.81 12.69
N LEU A 129 19.11 -5.69 12.07
CA LEU A 129 20.09 -4.66 12.40
C LEU A 129 19.56 -3.23 12.14
N LEU A 130 18.80 -3.04 11.04
CA LEU A 130 18.07 -1.80 10.77
C LEU A 130 17.01 -1.52 11.83
N SER A 131 16.29 -2.55 12.28
CA SER A 131 15.24 -2.42 13.31
C SER A 131 15.82 -2.09 14.69
N LEU A 132 17.02 -2.59 14.98
CA LEU A 132 17.77 -2.30 16.20
C LEU A 132 18.52 -0.95 16.16
N GLY A 133 18.48 -0.23 15.03
CA GLY A 133 19.24 1.01 14.85
C GLY A 133 20.75 0.82 14.82
N LYS A 134 21.23 -0.42 14.64
CA LYS A 134 22.66 -0.75 14.52
C LYS A 134 23.25 -0.40 13.15
N ILE A 135 22.37 -0.24 12.17
CA ILE A 135 22.71 0.24 10.83
C ILE A 135 21.90 1.52 10.59
N ASP A 136 22.53 2.51 9.96
CA ASP A 136 21.86 3.77 9.61
C ASP A 136 20.62 3.49 8.76
N THR A 137 19.57 4.29 8.96
CA THR A 137 18.33 4.25 8.19
C THR A 137 18.29 5.32 7.08
N GLY A 138 19.38 6.08 6.93
CA GLY A 138 19.59 7.09 5.89
C GLY A 138 19.07 8.48 6.25
N GLY A 139 18.84 8.72 7.54
CA GLY A 139 18.36 10.00 8.06
C GLY A 139 17.05 10.51 7.43
N TRP A 140 16.81 11.82 7.57
CA TRP A 140 15.57 12.44 7.13
C TRP A 140 15.43 12.48 5.60
N ILE A 141 16.53 12.60 4.84
CA ILE A 141 16.49 12.60 3.36
C ILE A 141 15.94 11.27 2.86
N MET A 142 16.40 10.13 3.40
CA MET A 142 15.86 8.84 2.98
C MET A 142 14.40 8.66 3.39
N GLN A 143 14.02 9.01 4.62
CA GLN A 143 12.65 8.76 5.10
C GLN A 143 11.60 9.69 4.50
N TYR A 144 11.94 10.97 4.30
CA TYR A 144 10.99 11.99 3.86
C TYR A 144 11.04 12.28 2.36
N ILE A 145 12.14 11.99 1.66
CA ILE A 145 12.27 12.28 0.23
C ILE A 145 12.42 10.99 -0.55
N VAL A 146 13.52 10.28 -0.38
CA VAL A 146 13.88 9.18 -1.29
C VAL A 146 12.86 8.04 -1.23
N ARG A 147 12.60 7.46 -0.05
CA ARG A 147 11.70 6.30 0.08
C ARG A 147 10.26 6.56 -0.40
N PRO A 148 9.63 7.71 -0.10
CA PRO A 148 8.36 8.07 -0.74
C PRO A 148 8.42 8.08 -2.26
N PHE A 149 9.47 8.67 -2.84
CA PHE A 149 9.66 8.72 -4.29
C PHE A 149 10.01 7.36 -4.89
N GLU A 150 10.68 6.44 -4.17
CA GLU A 150 10.90 5.06 -4.63
C GLU A 150 9.59 4.36 -4.96
N HIS A 151 8.58 4.49 -4.09
CA HIS A 151 7.24 3.94 -4.34
C HIS A 151 6.58 4.57 -5.59
N ILE A 152 6.80 5.86 -5.81
CA ILE A 152 6.29 6.58 -6.98
C ILE A 152 7.01 6.11 -8.25
N ILE A 153 8.34 6.00 -8.22
CA ILE A 153 9.19 5.55 -9.33
C ILE A 153 8.79 4.15 -9.79
N ILE A 154 8.55 3.23 -8.86
CA ILE A 154 8.10 1.86 -9.19
C ILE A 154 6.76 1.89 -9.93
N ALA A 155 5.81 2.72 -9.47
CA ALA A 155 4.55 2.90 -10.18
C ALA A 155 4.76 3.54 -11.57
N LEU A 156 5.54 4.62 -11.69
CA LEU A 156 5.87 5.26 -12.97
C LEU A 156 6.51 4.27 -13.96
N ALA A 157 7.48 3.48 -13.50
CA ALA A 157 8.13 2.46 -14.31
C ALA A 157 7.15 1.42 -14.82
N SER A 158 6.28 0.90 -13.95
CA SER A 158 5.26 -0.09 -14.33
C SER A 158 4.28 0.44 -15.39
N TYR A 159 3.96 1.74 -15.37
CA TYR A 159 3.17 2.39 -16.41
C TYR A 159 3.93 2.39 -17.75
N CYS A 160 5.20 2.82 -17.71
CA CYS A 160 6.02 2.96 -18.91
C CYS A 160 6.29 1.61 -19.60
N VAL A 161 6.44 0.52 -18.83
CA VAL A 161 6.63 -0.84 -19.38
C VAL A 161 5.55 -1.22 -20.41
N PHE A 162 4.30 -0.82 -20.20
CA PHE A 162 3.21 -1.16 -21.10
C PHE A 162 2.85 -0.03 -22.07
N HIS A 163 2.86 1.22 -21.59
CA HIS A 163 2.26 2.35 -22.31
C HIS A 163 3.27 3.34 -22.92
N LYS A 164 4.53 3.32 -22.45
CA LYS A 164 5.59 4.26 -22.87
C LYS A 164 6.95 3.58 -22.91
N LYS A 165 7.07 2.59 -23.78
CA LYS A 165 8.23 1.67 -23.85
C LYS A 165 9.54 2.36 -24.23
N ASP A 166 9.44 3.52 -24.88
CA ASP A 166 10.60 4.32 -25.28
C ASP A 166 11.25 5.04 -24.09
N GLU A 167 10.52 5.19 -22.97
CA GLU A 167 10.99 5.83 -21.74
C GLU A 167 11.85 4.88 -20.89
N LYS A 168 12.92 4.37 -21.51
CA LYS A 168 13.80 3.34 -20.95
C LYS A 168 14.42 3.75 -19.61
N ILE A 169 14.78 5.02 -19.44
CA ILE A 169 15.36 5.53 -18.19
C ILE A 169 14.42 5.26 -17.02
N ILE A 170 13.14 5.64 -17.13
CA ILE A 170 12.14 5.45 -16.09
C ILE A 170 11.94 3.96 -15.78
N ILE A 171 11.87 3.12 -16.83
CA ILE A 171 11.71 1.67 -16.69
C ILE A 171 12.88 1.05 -15.92
N PHE A 172 14.12 1.31 -16.37
CA PHE A 172 15.32 0.76 -15.73
C PHE A 172 15.49 1.28 -14.31
N SER A 173 15.20 2.56 -14.07
CA SER A 173 15.22 3.12 -12.74
C SER A 173 14.25 2.44 -11.79
N GLY A 174 13.02 2.10 -12.22
CA GLY A 174 12.10 1.32 -11.38
C GLY A 174 12.62 -0.06 -11.00
N ILE A 175 13.30 -0.74 -11.93
CA ILE A 175 13.94 -2.04 -11.67
C ILE A 175 15.09 -1.85 -10.65
N ILE A 176 15.98 -0.90 -10.90
CA ILE A 176 17.12 -0.59 -10.02
C ILE A 176 16.64 -0.23 -8.62
N THR A 177 15.67 0.69 -8.51
CA THR A 177 15.08 1.10 -7.23
C THR A 177 14.47 -0.10 -6.49
N THR A 178 13.75 -0.98 -7.19
CA THR A 178 13.19 -2.19 -6.56
C THR A 178 14.28 -3.10 -6.01
N LEU A 179 15.34 -3.35 -6.79
CA LEU A 179 16.45 -4.21 -6.41
C LEU A 179 17.25 -3.61 -5.23
N LEU A 180 17.59 -2.33 -5.30
CA LEU A 180 18.26 -1.60 -4.23
C LEU A 180 17.44 -1.65 -2.94
N ARG A 181 16.13 -1.42 -3.03
CA ARG A 181 15.24 -1.48 -1.87
C ARG A 181 15.14 -2.87 -1.27
N PHE A 182 15.03 -3.89 -2.12
CA PHE A 182 14.92 -5.27 -1.69
C PHE A 182 16.18 -5.73 -0.96
N ILE A 183 17.36 -5.51 -1.57
CA ILE A 183 18.66 -5.84 -0.98
C ILE A 183 18.92 -4.98 0.26
N GLY A 184 18.69 -3.67 0.16
CA GLY A 184 19.07 -2.71 1.19
C GLY A 184 18.20 -2.72 2.45
N THR A 185 17.01 -3.32 2.41
CA THR A 185 16.13 -3.39 3.58
C THR A 185 15.77 -4.82 3.98
N GLY A 186 16.12 -5.82 3.16
CA GLY A 186 15.63 -7.19 3.28
C GLY A 186 14.10 -7.32 3.15
N SER A 187 13.40 -6.25 2.79
CA SER A 187 11.93 -6.22 2.76
C SER A 187 11.39 -6.71 1.43
N LYS A 188 10.69 -7.83 1.46
CA LYS A 188 9.99 -8.42 0.31
C LYS A 188 8.78 -7.60 -0.16
N VAL A 189 8.29 -6.68 0.68
CA VAL A 189 7.10 -5.85 0.41
C VAL A 189 7.25 -5.06 -0.89
N ILE A 190 8.47 -4.60 -1.20
CA ILE A 190 8.72 -3.81 -2.41
C ILE A 190 8.55 -4.62 -3.69
N LEU A 191 8.91 -5.92 -3.67
CA LEU A 191 8.70 -6.83 -4.80
C LEU A 191 7.21 -7.06 -5.03
N VAL A 192 6.46 -7.29 -3.95
CA VAL A 192 4.99 -7.42 -4.00
C VAL A 192 4.36 -6.15 -4.57
N TYR A 193 4.83 -4.98 -4.17
CA TYR A 193 4.35 -3.71 -4.70
C TYR A 193 4.64 -3.53 -6.19
N LEU A 194 5.84 -3.87 -6.67
CA LEU A 194 6.15 -3.86 -8.11
C LEU A 194 5.17 -4.74 -8.90
N LEU A 195 4.83 -5.93 -8.40
CA LEU A 195 3.87 -6.82 -9.05
C LEU A 195 2.46 -6.24 -9.07
N ILE A 196 2.01 -5.66 -7.96
CA ILE A 196 0.71 -4.97 -7.88
C ILE A 196 0.64 -3.90 -8.97
N CYS A 197 1.68 -3.08 -9.07
CA CYS A 197 1.80 -2.04 -10.09
C CYS A 197 1.78 -2.65 -11.51
N LEU A 198 2.65 -3.62 -11.83
CA LEU A 198 2.67 -4.25 -13.15
C LEU A 198 1.34 -4.92 -13.53
N PHE A 199 0.69 -5.58 -12.58
CA PHE A 199 -0.61 -6.22 -12.74
C PHE A 199 -1.69 -5.20 -13.09
N PHE A 200 -1.77 -4.07 -12.36
CA PHE A 200 -2.75 -3.04 -12.64
C PHE A 200 -2.45 -2.22 -13.88
N SER A 201 -1.18 -1.96 -14.20
CA SER A 201 -0.79 -1.35 -15.48
C SER A 201 -1.38 -2.13 -16.65
N TYR A 202 -1.21 -3.45 -16.61
CA TYR A 202 -1.78 -4.33 -17.62
C TYR A 202 -3.31 -4.36 -17.62
N LEU A 203 -3.95 -4.60 -16.47
CA LEU A 203 -5.42 -4.66 -16.40
C LEU A 203 -6.11 -3.35 -16.81
N LEU A 204 -5.47 -2.21 -16.56
CA LEU A 204 -6.00 -0.87 -16.87
C LEU A 204 -5.65 -0.41 -18.29
N THR A 205 -4.90 -1.19 -19.08
CA THR A 205 -4.58 -0.85 -20.49
C THR A 205 -5.79 -0.38 -21.30
N PRO A 206 -6.98 -1.02 -21.25
CA PRO A 206 -8.14 -0.57 -22.02
C PRO A 206 -8.65 0.83 -21.63
N ILE A 207 -8.35 1.27 -20.41
CA ILE A 207 -8.73 2.59 -19.86
C ILE A 207 -7.63 3.61 -20.15
N LEU A 208 -6.36 3.22 -20.00
CA LEU A 208 -5.20 4.10 -20.16
C LEU A 208 -4.86 4.40 -21.63
N GLU A 209 -5.18 3.49 -22.55
CA GLU A 209 -4.90 3.63 -23.99
C GLU A 209 -6.15 3.34 -24.84
N PRO A 210 -7.15 4.23 -24.84
CA PRO A 210 -8.42 3.99 -25.53
C PRO A 210 -8.29 3.91 -27.07
N GLU A 211 -7.23 4.49 -27.65
CA GLU A 211 -6.98 4.58 -29.10
C GLU A 211 -6.40 3.28 -29.70
N ILE A 212 -5.84 2.37 -28.90
CA ILE A 212 -5.17 1.12 -29.37
C ILE A 212 -6.20 0.00 -29.66
N LYS A 213 -7.46 0.34 -29.96
CA LYS A 213 -8.56 -0.62 -30.16
C LYS A 213 -8.46 -1.51 -31.41
N THR A 214 -7.56 -1.22 -32.34
CA THR A 214 -7.50 -1.91 -33.64
C THR A 214 -6.35 -2.93 -33.70
N LYS A 215 -6.71 -4.23 -33.63
CA LYS A 215 -5.89 -5.44 -33.92
C LYS A 215 -4.65 -5.75 -33.05
N ARG A 216 -3.88 -4.76 -32.56
CA ARG A 216 -2.70 -4.98 -31.68
C ARG A 216 -3.09 -5.39 -30.25
N GLN A 217 -4.30 -4.99 -29.83
CA GLN A 217 -4.92 -5.24 -28.53
C GLN A 217 -5.10 -6.73 -28.17
N PHE A 218 -5.27 -7.62 -29.17
CA PHE A 218 -5.53 -9.05 -28.91
C PHE A 218 -4.26 -9.90 -28.77
N ARG A 219 -3.18 -9.56 -29.50
CA ARG A 219 -1.91 -10.32 -29.49
C ARG A 219 -1.01 -9.98 -28.28
N LEU A 220 -0.93 -8.70 -27.89
CA LEU A 220 -0.24 -8.29 -26.66
C LEU A 220 -0.97 -8.77 -25.39
N ASN A 221 -2.31 -8.88 -25.44
CA ASN A 221 -3.10 -9.38 -24.32
C ASN A 221 -2.82 -10.83 -23.97
N LYS A 222 -2.58 -11.73 -24.92
CA LYS A 222 -2.34 -13.14 -24.58
C LYS A 222 -0.92 -13.38 -24.04
N ARG A 223 0.11 -12.83 -24.70
CA ARG A 223 1.52 -13.01 -24.27
C ARG A 223 1.85 -12.19 -23.02
N GLY A 224 1.41 -10.93 -22.95
CA GLY A 224 1.61 -10.07 -21.77
C GLY A 224 0.94 -10.63 -20.52
N LYS A 225 -0.29 -11.15 -20.65
CA LYS A 225 -0.97 -11.87 -19.57
C LYS A 225 -0.19 -13.09 -19.11
N PHE A 226 0.35 -13.88 -20.04
CA PHE A 226 1.15 -15.06 -19.69
C PHE A 226 2.44 -14.68 -18.96
N TYR A 227 3.15 -13.63 -19.41
CA TYR A 227 4.36 -13.15 -18.72
C TYR A 227 4.06 -12.55 -17.34
N LEU A 228 2.93 -11.85 -17.18
CA LEU A 228 2.51 -11.32 -15.87
C LEU A 228 2.06 -12.41 -14.90
N ILE A 229 1.34 -13.41 -15.40
CA ILE A 229 0.98 -14.59 -14.60
C ILE A 229 2.24 -15.37 -14.24
N GLY A 230 3.16 -15.57 -15.19
CA GLY A 230 4.45 -16.23 -14.94
C GLY A 230 5.33 -15.47 -13.94
N LEU A 231 5.42 -14.14 -14.06
CA LEU A 231 6.14 -13.28 -13.13
C LEU A 231 5.49 -13.28 -11.75
N GLY A 232 4.15 -13.17 -11.70
CA GLY A 232 3.38 -13.23 -10.46
C GLY A 232 3.55 -14.56 -9.75
N LEU A 233 3.40 -15.68 -10.46
CA LEU A 233 3.64 -17.03 -9.94
C LEU A 233 5.10 -17.23 -9.53
N GLY A 234 6.06 -16.71 -10.29
CA GLY A 234 7.49 -16.81 -9.99
C GLY A 234 7.85 -16.07 -8.69
N VAL A 235 7.34 -14.86 -8.50
CA VAL A 235 7.55 -14.14 -7.24
C VAL A 235 6.78 -14.76 -6.10
N VAL A 236 5.53 -15.20 -6.31
CA VAL A 236 4.77 -15.91 -5.27
C VAL A 236 5.51 -17.18 -4.84
N ALA A 237 6.01 -17.98 -5.78
CA ALA A 237 6.84 -19.15 -5.51
C ALA A 237 8.15 -18.78 -4.80
N PHE A 238 8.83 -17.71 -5.21
CA PHE A 238 10.02 -17.18 -4.52
C PHE A 238 9.72 -16.75 -3.08
N LEU A 239 8.63 -16.02 -2.86
CA LEU A 239 8.18 -15.61 -1.54
C LEU A 239 7.85 -16.83 -0.69
N PHE A 240 7.18 -17.84 -1.25
CA PHE A 240 6.88 -19.10 -0.58
C PHE A 240 8.14 -19.87 -0.20
N TYR A 241 9.08 -20.06 -1.13
CA TYR A 241 10.37 -20.69 -0.87
C TYR A 241 11.16 -19.98 0.24
N TYR A 242 11.15 -18.64 0.23
CA TYR A 242 11.85 -17.87 1.26
C TYR A 242 11.07 -17.81 2.59
N MET A 243 9.74 -17.98 2.57
CA MET A 243 8.88 -17.97 3.77
C MET A 243 8.76 -19.34 4.42
N SER A 244 9.04 -20.44 3.71
CA SER A 244 9.11 -21.78 4.27
C SER A 244 10.37 -21.94 5.11
N ARG A 245 10.38 -21.33 6.30
CA ARG A 245 11.30 -21.69 7.39
C ARG A 245 10.81 -22.92 8.16
N ASP A 246 9.53 -23.28 8.01
CA ASP A 246 8.90 -24.43 8.64
C ASP A 246 8.50 -25.50 7.62
N SER A 247 8.40 -26.75 8.08
CA SER A 247 8.07 -27.92 7.26
C SER A 247 6.66 -27.91 6.65
N ASN A 248 5.74 -27.07 7.13
CA ASN A 248 4.36 -26.98 6.61
C ASN A 248 4.01 -25.59 6.03
N VAL A 249 4.10 -25.49 4.71
CA VAL A 249 3.84 -24.26 3.94
C VAL A 249 2.36 -23.83 4.01
N ILE A 250 1.42 -24.78 3.96
CA ILE A 250 -0.02 -24.49 3.98
C ILE A 250 -0.42 -23.89 5.32
N GLN A 251 0.07 -24.46 6.41
CA GLN A 251 -0.16 -23.93 7.76
C GLN A 251 0.43 -22.51 7.91
N SER A 252 1.63 -22.28 7.37
CA SER A 252 2.26 -20.97 7.39
C SER A 252 1.45 -19.92 6.63
N LEU A 253 0.95 -20.25 5.44
CA LEU A 253 0.10 -19.38 4.64
C LEU A 253 -1.23 -19.07 5.35
N TYR A 254 -1.84 -20.10 5.94
CA TYR A 254 -3.07 -19.94 6.72
C TYR A 254 -2.90 -18.89 7.81
N PHE A 255 -1.89 -19.03 8.68
CA PHE A 255 -1.62 -18.05 9.73
C PHE A 255 -1.24 -16.67 9.18
N TYR A 256 -0.58 -16.59 8.03
CA TYR A 256 -0.24 -15.31 7.39
C TYR A 256 -1.49 -14.51 7.04
N ILE A 257 -2.53 -15.19 6.54
CA ILE A 257 -3.81 -14.60 6.13
C ILE A 257 -4.71 -14.34 7.35
N SER A 258 -4.93 -15.35 8.20
CA SER A 258 -5.94 -15.30 9.28
C SER A 258 -5.40 -14.78 10.61
N GLY A 259 -4.10 -14.87 10.87
CA GLY A 259 -3.48 -14.46 12.14
C GLY A 259 -3.69 -12.98 12.47
N SER A 260 -3.94 -12.16 11.45
CA SER A 260 -4.23 -10.74 11.61
C SER A 260 -5.50 -10.45 12.42
N VAL A 261 -6.48 -11.35 12.36
CA VAL A 261 -7.73 -11.25 13.12
C VAL A 261 -7.48 -11.46 14.62
N VAL A 262 -6.63 -12.42 14.97
CA VAL A 262 -6.24 -12.68 16.37
C VAL A 262 -5.37 -11.55 16.90
N LEU A 263 -4.47 -11.01 16.08
CA LEU A 263 -3.63 -9.90 16.53
C LEU A 263 -4.47 -8.62 16.73
N LEU A 264 -5.46 -8.37 15.87
CA LEU A 264 -6.45 -7.32 16.13
C LEU A 264 -7.14 -7.53 17.49
N ASP A 265 -7.57 -8.76 17.81
CA ASP A 265 -8.19 -9.06 19.10
C ASP A 265 -7.30 -8.68 20.29
N LYS A 266 -6.02 -9.05 20.22
CA LYS A 266 -5.04 -8.67 21.25
C LYS A 266 -4.90 -7.16 21.36
N VAL A 267 -4.87 -6.45 20.23
CA VAL A 267 -4.77 -4.99 20.24
C VAL A 267 -5.95 -4.35 20.95
N LEU A 268 -7.16 -4.84 20.67
CA LEU A 268 -8.39 -4.26 21.19
C LEU A 268 -8.64 -4.60 22.67
N ASN A 269 -8.22 -5.79 23.11
CA ASN A 269 -8.69 -6.37 24.36
C ASN A 269 -7.58 -6.60 25.40
N THR A 270 -6.36 -6.08 25.18
CA THR A 270 -5.28 -6.18 26.16
C THR A 270 -4.61 -4.83 26.43
N SER A 271 -4.32 -4.57 27.71
CA SER A 271 -3.64 -3.35 28.18
C SER A 271 -2.22 -3.19 27.63
N PHE A 272 -1.60 -4.28 27.21
CA PHE A 272 -0.29 -4.25 26.58
C PHE A 272 -0.30 -3.42 25.29
N TYR A 273 -1.32 -3.58 24.44
CA TYR A 273 -1.41 -2.85 23.17
C TYR A 273 -2.18 -1.54 23.30
N PHE A 274 -3.26 -1.56 24.08
CA PHE A 274 -4.15 -0.43 24.27
C PHE A 274 -4.51 -0.31 25.75
N ASP A 275 -3.96 0.69 26.40
CA ASP A 275 -4.14 0.99 27.83
C ASP A 275 -5.47 1.72 28.13
N GLY A 276 -6.33 1.91 27.12
CA GLY A 276 -7.55 2.69 27.19
C GLY A 276 -7.39 4.14 26.72
N ASN A 277 -6.16 4.63 26.53
CA ASN A 277 -5.91 6.01 26.12
C ASN A 277 -5.81 6.15 24.60
N TYR A 278 -6.74 6.90 24.01
CA TYR A 278 -6.80 7.10 22.57
C TYR A 278 -5.66 7.95 22.02
N ASN A 279 -5.08 7.53 20.88
CA ASN A 279 -3.97 8.22 20.20
C ASN A 279 -4.35 9.44 19.36
N TRP A 280 -5.65 9.75 19.21
CA TRP A 280 -6.15 10.97 18.57
C TRP A 280 -5.62 11.23 17.15
N GLY A 281 -5.31 10.19 16.39
CA GLY A 281 -4.86 10.25 15.00
C GLY A 281 -3.35 10.20 14.82
N PHE A 282 -2.57 10.24 15.91
CA PHE A 282 -1.10 10.14 15.86
C PHE A 282 -0.61 8.77 15.41
N ASN A 283 -1.46 7.73 15.45
CA ASN A 283 -1.13 6.41 14.91
C ASN A 283 -1.52 6.29 13.42
N SER A 284 -2.79 6.52 13.08
CA SER A 284 -3.32 6.35 11.71
C SER A 284 -2.78 7.38 10.74
N PHE A 285 -2.54 8.62 11.16
CA PHE A 285 -2.04 9.70 10.32
C PHE A 285 -0.58 10.06 10.62
N ASN A 286 0.18 9.12 11.18
CA ASN A 286 1.57 9.32 11.59
C ASN A 286 2.44 9.97 10.50
N SER A 287 2.30 9.60 9.22
CA SER A 287 3.07 10.23 8.14
C SER A 287 2.80 11.73 7.99
N LEU A 288 1.54 12.14 8.11
CA LEU A 288 1.14 13.54 8.02
C LEU A 288 1.61 14.31 9.26
N VAL A 289 1.38 13.75 10.45
CA VAL A 289 1.80 14.35 11.71
C VAL A 289 3.32 14.56 11.73
N ARG A 290 4.10 13.53 11.38
CA ARG A 290 5.56 13.62 11.34
C ARG A 290 6.08 14.59 10.29
N LEU A 291 5.39 14.73 9.16
CA LEU A 291 5.73 15.76 8.18
C LEU A 291 5.59 17.16 8.79
N VAL A 292 4.47 17.44 9.45
CA VAL A 292 4.22 18.73 10.12
C VAL A 292 5.26 18.98 11.21
N VAL A 293 5.51 18.01 12.09
CA VAL A 293 6.53 18.10 13.16
C VAL A 293 7.91 18.37 12.56
N LYS A 294 8.28 17.68 11.47
CA LYS A 294 9.58 17.87 10.84
C LYS A 294 9.70 19.27 10.23
N LEU A 295 8.68 19.76 9.52
CA LEU A 295 8.68 21.11 8.95
C LEU A 295 8.77 22.18 10.03
N ALA A 296 8.04 22.02 11.14
CA ALA A 296 8.12 22.91 12.29
C ALA A 296 9.55 22.91 12.91
N SER A 297 10.17 21.75 13.07
CA SER A 297 11.53 21.63 13.60
C SER A 297 12.58 22.34 12.73
N MET A 298 12.37 22.40 11.41
CA MET A 298 13.29 23.08 10.47
C MET A 298 13.31 24.61 10.67
N ILE A 299 12.24 25.17 11.23
CA ILE A 299 12.15 26.60 11.58
C ILE A 299 12.30 26.84 13.09
N GLY A 300 12.82 25.85 13.82
CA GLY A 300 13.12 25.96 15.26
C GLY A 300 11.93 25.71 16.20
N ILE A 301 10.78 25.27 15.69
CA ILE A 301 9.60 24.96 16.52
C ILE A 301 9.63 23.47 16.91
N ASN A 302 9.74 23.18 18.21
CA ASN A 302 9.66 21.81 18.71
C ASN A 302 8.19 21.41 18.97
N LEU A 303 7.69 20.49 18.16
CA LEU A 303 6.34 19.88 18.31
C LEU A 303 6.40 18.43 18.81
N GLU A 304 7.56 17.98 19.31
CA GLU A 304 7.65 16.70 19.99
C GLU A 304 6.88 16.78 21.32
N GLY A 305 5.95 15.84 21.50
CA GLY A 305 5.06 15.81 22.65
C GLY A 305 4.57 14.40 22.94
N GLU A 306 3.91 14.26 24.08
CA GLU A 306 3.48 12.96 24.62
C GLU A 306 2.65 12.13 23.61
N LEU A 307 1.75 12.77 22.86
CA LEU A 307 0.93 12.09 21.86
C LEU A 307 1.75 11.46 20.72
N LEU A 308 2.81 12.14 20.26
CA LEU A 308 3.72 11.61 19.23
C LEU A 308 4.54 10.44 19.77
N THR A 309 5.01 10.55 21.01
CA THR A 309 5.73 9.49 21.71
C THR A 309 4.84 8.26 21.91
N ARG A 310 3.61 8.44 22.38
CA ARG A 310 2.64 7.35 22.58
C ARG A 310 2.23 6.68 21.27
N GLY A 311 2.03 7.47 20.21
CA GLY A 311 1.84 6.94 18.86
C GLY A 311 3.01 6.05 18.45
N THR A 312 4.24 6.52 18.62
CA THR A 312 5.47 5.76 18.32
C THR A 312 5.55 4.44 19.10
N TYR A 313 5.28 4.47 20.40
CA TYR A 313 5.28 3.25 21.23
C TYR A 313 4.23 2.24 20.78
N THR A 314 3.04 2.71 20.41
CA THR A 314 1.98 1.85 19.84
C THR A 314 2.47 1.16 18.57
N MET A 315 3.13 1.91 17.68
CA MET A 315 3.68 1.36 16.45
C MET A 315 4.75 0.29 16.72
N ILE A 316 5.65 0.53 17.66
CA ILE A 316 6.69 -0.44 18.05
C ILE A 316 6.06 -1.73 18.59
N ARG A 317 5.03 -1.61 19.43
CA ARG A 317 4.33 -2.78 19.99
C ARG A 317 3.73 -3.66 18.89
N TYR A 318 3.19 -3.07 17.82
CA TYR A 318 2.62 -3.83 16.69
C TYR A 318 3.63 -4.73 15.98
N ASP A 319 4.92 -4.38 16.01
CA ASP A 319 5.98 -5.16 15.37
C ASP A 319 6.56 -6.25 16.31
N LEU A 320 6.07 -6.36 17.56
CA LEU A 320 6.48 -7.41 18.49
C LEU A 320 5.84 -8.76 18.15
N THR A 321 6.55 -9.84 18.45
CA THR A 321 6.10 -11.21 18.19
C THR A 321 5.06 -11.65 19.22
N ASN A 322 3.95 -12.19 18.72
CA ASN A 322 2.83 -12.68 19.50
C ASN A 322 2.39 -14.06 19.06
N TYR A 323 1.91 -14.87 19.98
CA TYR A 323 1.30 -16.15 19.62
C TYR A 323 -0.12 -15.95 19.08
N VAL A 324 -0.42 -16.52 17.91
CA VAL A 324 -1.80 -16.57 17.35
C VAL A 324 -2.42 -17.97 17.45
N SER A 325 -1.62 -18.93 17.90
CA SER A 325 -2.00 -20.26 18.35
C SER A 325 -0.99 -20.71 19.41
N ASN A 326 -1.22 -21.86 20.04
CA ASN A 326 -0.30 -22.41 21.06
C ASN A 326 1.13 -22.63 20.56
N THR A 327 1.33 -22.75 19.25
CA THR A 327 2.62 -23.10 18.65
C THR A 327 3.12 -22.08 17.63
N ARG A 328 2.30 -21.09 17.24
CA ARG A 328 2.66 -20.16 16.17
C ARG A 328 2.92 -18.73 16.63
N PRO A 329 4.18 -18.26 16.61
CA PRO A 329 4.48 -16.84 16.71
C PRO A 329 4.09 -16.09 15.42
N TYR A 330 3.69 -14.84 15.58
CA TYR A 330 3.16 -13.95 14.55
C TYR A 330 3.45 -12.50 14.92
N ASN A 331 4.03 -11.73 14.00
CA ASN A 331 4.71 -10.49 14.37
C ASN A 331 4.54 -9.37 13.35
N ALA A 332 3.35 -9.22 12.75
CA ALA A 332 3.26 -8.27 11.64
C ALA A 332 1.91 -7.57 11.43
N PHE A 333 0.79 -8.29 11.49
CA PHE A 333 -0.44 -7.80 10.85
C PHE A 333 -1.52 -7.52 11.87
N VAL A 334 -1.66 -6.27 12.28
CA VAL A 334 -2.67 -5.80 13.25
C VAL A 334 -3.97 -5.37 12.59
N THR A 335 -4.01 -5.28 11.26
CA THR A 335 -5.06 -4.68 10.44
C THR A 335 -5.16 -3.16 10.54
N MET A 336 -5.77 -2.52 9.53
CA MET A 336 -6.07 -1.08 9.57
C MET A 336 -7.07 -0.73 10.68
N PHE A 337 -7.93 -1.67 11.07
CA PHE A 337 -8.94 -1.42 12.09
C PHE A 337 -8.31 -1.23 13.49
N ALA A 338 -7.18 -1.88 13.76
CA ALA A 338 -6.40 -1.62 14.98
C ALA A 338 -5.91 -0.16 15.04
N ASN A 339 -5.39 0.37 13.93
CA ASN A 339 -4.95 1.77 13.87
C ASN A 339 -6.13 2.71 14.17
N PHE A 340 -7.26 2.50 13.50
CA PHE A 340 -8.43 3.35 13.65
C PHE A 340 -9.05 3.28 15.06
N TYR A 341 -9.06 2.10 15.66
CA TYR A 341 -9.59 1.90 17.00
C TYR A 341 -8.69 2.52 18.07
N VAL A 342 -7.37 2.34 17.98
CA VAL A 342 -6.48 2.94 18.98
C VAL A 342 -6.49 4.47 18.91
N ASP A 343 -6.82 5.07 17.76
CA ASP A 343 -6.93 6.52 17.66
C ASP A 343 -8.25 7.10 18.20
N PHE A 344 -9.40 6.46 17.92
CA PHE A 344 -10.71 7.03 18.29
C PHE A 344 -11.80 5.98 18.62
N GLY A 345 -11.40 4.77 19.00
CA GLY A 345 -12.29 3.66 19.32
C GLY A 345 -13.20 3.25 18.16
N TYR A 346 -14.41 2.82 18.47
CA TYR A 346 -15.42 2.46 17.46
C TYR A 346 -15.75 3.61 16.49
N VAL A 347 -15.73 4.86 16.98
CA VAL A 347 -15.96 6.05 16.14
C VAL A 347 -14.86 6.17 15.09
N GLY A 348 -13.61 5.92 15.47
CA GLY A 348 -12.48 5.87 14.55
C GLY A 348 -12.63 4.78 13.51
N VAL A 349 -12.99 3.57 13.94
CA VAL A 349 -13.20 2.43 13.03
C VAL A 349 -14.26 2.75 11.98
N VAL A 350 -15.41 3.28 12.38
CA VAL A 350 -16.50 3.63 11.45
C VAL A 350 -16.09 4.82 10.57
N GLY A 351 -15.71 5.94 11.18
CA GLY A 351 -15.42 7.19 10.48
C GLY A 351 -14.26 7.07 9.50
N LEU A 352 -13.11 6.55 9.95
CA LEU A 352 -11.92 6.45 9.11
C LEU A 352 -12.07 5.39 8.02
N SER A 353 -12.76 4.27 8.29
CA SER A 353 -13.06 3.29 7.24
C SER A 353 -13.98 3.88 6.17
N SER A 354 -15.01 4.64 6.56
CA SER A 354 -15.87 5.35 5.60
C SER A 354 -15.12 6.38 4.78
N LEU A 355 -14.26 7.21 5.41
CA LEU A 355 -13.42 8.17 4.69
C LEU A 355 -12.48 7.47 3.72
N PHE A 356 -11.90 6.34 4.12
CA PHE A 356 -11.03 5.56 3.23
C PHE A 356 -11.81 4.95 2.05
N GLY A 357 -13.05 4.51 2.28
CA GLY A 357 -13.97 4.08 1.21
C GLY A 357 -14.30 5.21 0.23
N ILE A 358 -14.62 6.41 0.74
CA ILE A 358 -14.88 7.61 -0.06
C ILE A 358 -13.65 7.97 -0.90
N PHE A 359 -12.48 8.06 -0.28
CA PHE A 359 -11.22 8.37 -0.95
C PHE A 359 -10.91 7.36 -2.08
N SER A 360 -11.09 6.07 -1.80
CA SER A 360 -10.88 5.00 -2.78
C SER A 360 -11.83 5.13 -3.98
N SER A 361 -13.10 5.45 -3.74
CA SER A 361 -14.11 5.70 -4.78
C SER A 361 -13.76 6.93 -5.61
N TRP A 362 -13.41 8.03 -4.94
CA TRP A 362 -12.99 9.28 -5.57
C TRP A 362 -11.80 9.09 -6.50
N GLN A 363 -10.74 8.45 -6.03
CA GLN A 363 -9.56 8.23 -6.84
C GLN A 363 -9.82 7.33 -8.04
N TYR A 364 -10.57 6.23 -7.84
CA TYR A 364 -10.91 5.33 -8.93
C TYR A 364 -11.73 6.03 -10.02
N GLN A 365 -12.74 6.80 -9.64
CA GLN A 365 -13.53 7.55 -10.61
C GLN A 365 -12.72 8.63 -11.32
N ARG A 366 -11.78 9.27 -10.62
CA ARG A 366 -10.84 10.22 -11.22
C ARG A 366 -9.99 9.54 -12.30
N LEU A 367 -9.45 8.34 -12.02
CA LEU A 367 -8.74 7.54 -13.02
C LEU A 367 -9.62 7.18 -14.22
N MET A 368 -10.87 6.76 -13.98
CA MET A 368 -11.80 6.38 -15.05
C MET A 368 -12.23 7.57 -15.92
N LYS A 369 -12.33 8.77 -15.34
CA LYS A 369 -12.72 10.01 -16.06
C LYS A 369 -11.53 10.70 -16.74
N LYS A 370 -10.35 10.67 -16.10
CA LYS A 370 -9.13 11.37 -16.50
C LYS A 370 -7.96 10.38 -16.51
N PRO A 371 -7.93 9.41 -17.44
CA PRO A 371 -6.84 8.44 -17.50
C PRO A 371 -5.51 9.15 -17.75
N GLY A 372 -4.48 8.77 -17.00
CA GLY A 372 -3.17 9.42 -17.06
C GLY A 372 -2.21 8.83 -16.05
N ILE A 373 -0.91 9.09 -16.25
CA ILE A 373 0.15 8.50 -15.43
C ILE A 373 0.03 8.89 -13.96
N ILE A 374 -0.38 10.14 -13.66
CA ILE A 374 -0.55 10.61 -12.28
C ILE A 374 -1.66 9.84 -11.57
N ASN A 375 -2.85 9.77 -12.19
CA ASN A 375 -3.99 9.09 -11.60
C ASN A 375 -3.76 7.57 -11.48
N TYR A 376 -2.97 7.01 -12.39
CA TYR A 376 -2.49 5.64 -12.30
C TYR A 376 -1.57 5.43 -11.08
N VAL A 377 -0.57 6.29 -10.85
CA VAL A 377 0.32 6.19 -9.68
C VAL A 377 -0.47 6.24 -8.37
N ILE A 378 -1.36 7.23 -8.22
CA ILE A 378 -2.19 7.38 -7.01
C ILE A 378 -3.09 6.14 -6.84
N TYR A 379 -3.64 5.60 -7.93
CA TYR A 379 -4.43 4.36 -7.90
C TYR A 379 -3.60 3.17 -7.42
N CYS A 380 -2.37 2.96 -7.92
CA CYS A 380 -1.51 1.86 -7.49
C CYS A 380 -1.16 1.93 -6.00
N ILE A 381 -0.86 3.13 -5.48
CA ILE A 381 -0.64 3.33 -4.04
C ILE A 381 -1.92 3.04 -3.25
N THR A 382 -3.08 3.48 -3.75
CA THR A 382 -4.39 3.18 -3.12
C THR A 382 -4.69 1.69 -3.11
N ALA A 383 -4.41 0.98 -4.21
CA ALA A 383 -4.56 -0.47 -4.30
C ALA A 383 -3.63 -1.18 -3.32
N TYR A 384 -2.39 -0.72 -3.17
CA TYR A 384 -1.48 -1.22 -2.13
C TYR A 384 -2.03 -0.99 -0.72
N TYR A 385 -2.59 0.20 -0.42
CA TYR A 385 -3.20 0.47 0.88
C TYR A 385 -4.35 -0.48 1.19
N ILE A 386 -5.18 -0.80 0.19
CA ILE A 386 -6.27 -1.75 0.33
C ILE A 386 -5.73 -3.16 0.55
N LEU A 387 -4.81 -3.63 -0.29
CA LEU A 387 -4.28 -5.00 -0.19
C LEU A 387 -3.50 -5.22 1.12
N TYR A 388 -2.81 -4.20 1.61
CA TYR A 388 -2.12 -4.22 2.90
C TYR A 388 -3.00 -3.76 4.06
N SER A 389 -4.31 -3.55 3.86
CA SER A 389 -5.22 -3.19 4.96
C SER A 389 -5.38 -4.31 5.99
N MET A 390 -5.11 -5.57 5.62
CA MET A 390 -4.99 -6.67 6.59
C MET A 390 -3.74 -6.56 7.47
N VAL A 391 -2.71 -5.83 7.03
CA VAL A 391 -1.45 -5.64 7.77
C VAL A 391 -1.58 -4.47 8.74
N ARG A 392 -1.90 -3.28 8.22
CA ARG A 392 -2.07 -2.02 8.96
C ARG A 392 -2.56 -0.92 8.02
N PHE A 393 -2.99 0.21 8.56
CA PHE A 393 -3.26 1.38 7.72
C PHE A 393 -1.95 2.02 7.26
N GLN A 394 -1.75 2.20 5.96
CA GLN A 394 -0.43 2.54 5.43
C GLN A 394 0.01 4.00 5.67
N MET A 395 -0.92 4.92 6.00
CA MET A 395 -0.58 6.27 6.47
C MET A 395 0.12 6.28 7.85
N MET A 396 0.11 5.15 8.57
CA MET A 396 0.91 4.95 9.77
C MET A 396 2.41 4.86 9.43
N ILE A 397 2.75 4.36 8.24
CA ILE A 397 4.15 4.14 7.83
C ILE A 397 4.65 5.35 7.05
N LEU A 398 5.59 6.08 7.65
CA LEU A 398 6.06 7.39 7.16
C LEU A 398 6.28 7.42 5.62
N PRO A 399 7.14 6.56 5.02
CA PRO A 399 7.36 6.58 3.57
C PRO A 399 6.12 6.27 2.70
N TRP A 400 5.20 5.44 3.17
CA TRP A 400 3.98 5.10 2.43
C TRP A 400 2.94 6.21 2.50
N GLY A 401 2.75 6.84 3.66
CA GLY A 401 1.85 8.00 3.76
C GLY A 401 2.36 9.19 2.95
N LEU A 402 3.67 9.46 2.98
CA LEU A 402 4.26 10.51 2.16
C LEU A 402 4.18 10.20 0.67
N SER A 403 4.32 8.94 0.23
CA SER A 403 4.17 8.63 -1.20
C SER A 403 2.76 8.95 -1.70
N MET A 404 1.73 8.71 -0.88
CA MET A 404 0.36 9.12 -1.18
C MET A 404 0.23 10.65 -1.25
N LEU A 405 0.70 11.37 -0.21
CA LEU A 405 0.63 12.84 -0.16
C LEU A 405 1.38 13.49 -1.34
N TYR A 406 2.60 13.03 -1.65
CA TYR A 406 3.37 13.54 -2.77
C TYR A 406 2.71 13.22 -4.11
N SER A 407 2.11 12.04 -4.27
CA SER A 407 1.37 11.71 -5.49
C SER A 407 0.13 12.58 -5.69
N LEU A 408 -0.53 12.99 -4.61
CA LEU A 408 -1.72 13.85 -4.65
C LEU A 408 -1.39 15.32 -4.92
N PHE A 409 -0.34 15.86 -4.27
CA PHE A 409 -0.10 17.31 -4.22
C PHE A 409 1.16 17.75 -4.98
N LEU A 410 2.23 16.96 -4.95
CA LEU A 410 3.53 17.36 -5.51
C LEU A 410 3.72 16.86 -6.94
N LEU A 411 3.40 15.59 -7.21
CA LEU A 411 3.57 14.97 -8.51
C LEU A 411 2.82 15.71 -9.63
N PRO A 412 1.55 16.16 -9.46
CA PRO A 412 0.89 16.95 -10.50
C PRO A 412 1.63 18.25 -10.84
N VAL A 413 2.21 18.91 -9.84
CA VAL A 413 3.00 20.13 -10.05
C VAL A 413 4.29 19.80 -10.79
N LEU A 414 5.04 18.79 -10.35
CA LEU A 414 6.30 18.40 -10.96
C LEU A 414 6.15 17.98 -12.43
N LEU A 415 5.05 17.32 -12.77
CA LEU A 415 4.85 16.72 -14.09
C LEU A 415 4.13 17.65 -15.10
N ASN A 416 3.28 18.57 -14.63
CA ASN A 416 2.40 19.36 -15.50
C ASN A 416 2.69 20.87 -15.52
N VAL A 417 3.63 21.41 -14.73
CA VAL A 417 4.02 22.82 -14.85
C VAL A 417 4.67 23.05 -16.22
N ARG A 418 4.12 23.95 -17.03
CA ARG A 418 4.83 24.47 -18.22
C ARG A 418 5.73 25.60 -17.77
N VAL A 419 7.03 25.48 -17.97
CA VAL A 419 7.96 26.60 -17.71
C VAL A 419 8.06 27.37 -19.02
N LYS A 420 7.61 28.62 -19.02
CA LYS A 420 7.80 29.51 -20.16
C LYS A 420 9.26 30.00 -20.13
N ILE A 421 10.07 29.57 -21.09
CA ILE A 421 11.41 30.11 -21.31
C ILE A 421 11.38 30.88 -22.63
N GLY A 422 11.40 32.21 -22.54
CA GLY A 422 11.19 33.09 -23.70
C GLY A 422 9.79 32.94 -24.31
N ASN A 423 9.71 32.77 -25.63
CA ASN A 423 8.44 32.59 -26.36
C ASN A 423 8.00 31.12 -26.54
N LYS A 424 8.69 30.15 -25.91
CA LYS A 424 8.32 28.74 -25.98
C LYS A 424 7.87 28.22 -24.62
N TYR A 425 6.87 27.35 -24.64
CA TYR A 425 6.44 26.56 -23.49
C TYR A 425 7.21 25.23 -23.47
N ILE A 426 7.84 24.90 -22.33
CA ILE A 426 8.56 23.64 -22.10
C ILE A 426 7.94 22.88 -20.94
#